data_AF-A0A927C9J9-F1
#
_entry.id   AF-A0A927C9J9-F1
#
_cell.length_a   1.000
_cell.length_b   1.000
_cell.length_c   1.000
_cell.angle_alpha   90.00
_cell.angle_beta   90.00
_cell.angle_gamma   90.00
#
_symmetry.space_group_name_H-M   'P 1'
#
loop_
_entity.id
_entity.type
_entity.pdbx_description
1 polymer ?
#
loop_
_entity_poly.entity_id
_entity_poly.type
_entity_poly.pdbx_seq_one_letter_code
_entity_poly.pdbx_strand_id
1 'polypeptide(L)'
;MTTHSILDKAGSFLYSHARLLDRKRYEYHFEGGTKEAVIQALRAYQNADGGFGNALEPDIRDPHSQPVPTEMALLVMEEIDCFDPAMMEGIAGYLRTITLENGGLPLIRSSVHGYAHTSWWSTEDDRCPSMNPTGTVFGLLYKYYGDQAIVRERWFEENVRYVWSYMESNEPSGFHDGTHWIQFLRHTPDTGRAAVYWRKVDDWLGGPGVIEKDPHASGYVHKVLDWAPQRESYAGKFVSGEDKQIHLKALAEQQQEDGGWPISWQPPSIAAEQEWRGFVTVERLKTLKSYGVL
;
A
#
# COMPACT_ATOMS: atom_id res chain seq x y z
N MET A 1 -23.72 16.01 7.75
CA MET A 1 -24.03 14.58 7.57
C MET A 1 -23.82 13.89 8.91
N THR A 2 -24.73 13.02 9.36
CA THR A 2 -24.53 12.24 10.60
C THR A 2 -23.57 11.08 10.33
N THR A 3 -22.82 10.63 11.34
CA THR A 3 -21.85 9.53 11.22
C THR A 3 -22.47 8.24 10.68
N HIS A 4 -23.69 7.94 11.13
CA HIS A 4 -24.49 6.80 10.65
C HIS A 4 -24.78 6.91 9.15
N SER A 5 -25.04 8.11 8.64
CA SER A 5 -25.27 8.31 7.20
C SER A 5 -24.05 8.06 6.33
N ILE A 6 -22.82 8.23 6.85
CA ILE A 6 -21.60 7.99 6.05
C ILE A 6 -21.39 6.50 5.87
N LEU A 7 -21.46 5.74 6.97
CA LEU A 7 -21.22 4.31 6.97
C LEU A 7 -22.29 3.55 6.18
N ASP A 8 -23.57 3.90 6.33
CA ASP A 8 -24.69 3.25 5.61
C ASP A 8 -24.58 3.42 4.08
N LYS A 9 -24.22 4.64 3.63
CA LYS A 9 -23.99 4.93 2.21
C LYS A 9 -22.79 4.16 1.67
N ALA A 10 -21.68 4.15 2.41
CA ALA A 10 -20.48 3.44 2.02
C ALA A 10 -20.70 1.92 1.95
N GLY A 11 -21.42 1.35 2.91
CA GLY A 11 -21.83 -0.06 2.87
C GLY A 11 -22.66 -0.37 1.62
N SER A 12 -23.67 0.45 1.33
CA SER A 12 -24.50 0.32 0.12
C SER A 12 -23.65 0.35 -1.17
N PHE A 13 -22.69 1.27 -1.25
CA PHE A 13 -21.75 1.36 -2.36
C PHE A 13 -20.91 0.08 -2.50
N LEU A 14 -20.27 -0.36 -1.41
CA LEU A 14 -19.34 -1.49 -1.40
C LEU A 14 -20.05 -2.80 -1.80
N TYR A 15 -21.25 -3.05 -1.28
CA TYR A 15 -22.02 -4.23 -1.65
C TYR A 15 -22.51 -4.22 -3.10
N SER A 16 -22.74 -3.04 -3.67
CA SER A 16 -23.27 -2.88 -5.03
C SER A 16 -22.18 -2.84 -6.11
N HIS A 17 -21.01 -2.29 -5.80
CA HIS A 17 -20.00 -1.93 -6.81
C HIS A 17 -18.61 -2.52 -6.55
N ALA A 18 -18.20 -2.70 -5.30
CA ALA A 18 -16.83 -3.12 -5.00
C ALA A 18 -16.61 -4.62 -5.27
N ARG A 19 -15.37 -5.01 -5.52
CA ARG A 19 -14.97 -6.43 -5.61
C ARG A 19 -15.08 -7.12 -4.25
N LEU A 20 -15.14 -8.45 -4.27
CA LEU A 20 -15.35 -9.26 -3.06
C LEU A 20 -14.30 -8.99 -1.97
N LEU A 21 -13.03 -8.81 -2.35
CA LEU A 21 -11.96 -8.52 -1.39
C LEU A 21 -12.26 -7.27 -0.55
N ASP A 22 -12.64 -6.17 -1.18
CA ASP A 22 -12.91 -4.91 -0.47
C ASP A 22 -14.19 -4.98 0.37
N ARG A 23 -15.19 -5.76 -0.05
CA ARG A 23 -16.35 -6.08 0.80
C ARG A 23 -15.93 -6.82 2.07
N LYS A 24 -15.05 -7.82 1.96
CA LYS A 24 -14.55 -8.57 3.12
C LYS A 24 -13.71 -7.71 4.05
N ARG A 25 -12.89 -6.80 3.49
CA ARG A 25 -12.15 -5.81 4.28
C ARG A 25 -13.10 -4.86 5.03
N TYR A 26 -14.15 -4.39 4.37
CA TYR A 26 -15.19 -3.57 5.02
C TYR A 26 -15.92 -4.31 6.14
N GLU A 27 -16.40 -5.53 5.86
CA GLU A 27 -17.08 -6.37 6.86
C GLU A 27 -16.21 -6.55 8.09
N TYR A 28 -14.91 -6.84 7.92
CA TYR A 28 -13.95 -6.99 9.02
C TYR A 28 -13.85 -5.73 9.90
N HIS A 29 -13.74 -4.54 9.29
CA HIS A 29 -13.55 -3.31 10.06
C HIS A 29 -14.85 -2.74 10.66
N PHE A 30 -16.00 -3.01 10.06
CA PHE A 30 -17.25 -2.26 10.34
C PHE A 30 -18.48 -3.13 10.63
N GLU A 31 -18.50 -4.41 10.25
CA GLU A 31 -19.69 -5.28 10.37
C GLU A 31 -19.42 -6.62 11.09
N GLY A 32 -18.28 -6.75 11.79
CA GLY A 32 -17.95 -7.95 12.56
C GLY A 32 -17.51 -9.14 11.70
N GLY A 33 -17.05 -8.90 10.48
CA GLY A 33 -16.41 -9.90 9.62
C GLY A 33 -15.10 -10.44 10.20
N THR A 34 -14.64 -11.56 9.65
CA THR A 34 -13.47 -12.28 10.17
C THR A 34 -12.22 -12.06 9.31
N LYS A 35 -11.04 -12.17 9.94
CA LYS A 35 -9.75 -12.11 9.23
C LYS A 35 -9.67 -13.22 8.18
N GLU A 36 -10.19 -14.40 8.51
CA GLU A 36 -10.23 -15.59 7.66
C GLU A 36 -11.02 -15.34 6.38
N ALA A 37 -12.13 -14.59 6.44
CA ALA A 37 -12.91 -14.25 5.25
C ALA A 37 -12.13 -13.33 4.29
N VAL A 38 -11.35 -12.39 4.83
CA VAL A 38 -10.45 -11.53 4.03
C VAL A 38 -9.35 -12.37 3.38
N ILE A 39 -8.69 -13.24 4.14
CA ILE A 39 -7.65 -14.15 3.62
C ILE A 39 -8.21 -15.06 2.53
N GLN A 40 -9.41 -15.62 2.69
CA GLN A 40 -10.03 -16.46 1.68
C GLN A 40 -10.30 -15.70 0.37
N ALA A 41 -10.78 -14.45 0.44
CA ALA A 41 -10.96 -13.62 -0.74
C ALA A 41 -9.62 -13.25 -1.39
N LEU A 42 -8.60 -12.92 -0.58
CA LEU A 42 -7.26 -12.58 -1.07
C LEU A 42 -6.58 -13.76 -1.77
N ARG A 43 -6.82 -15.00 -1.30
CA ARG A 43 -6.22 -16.22 -1.86
C ARG A 43 -6.55 -16.47 -3.32
N ALA A 44 -7.69 -15.96 -3.81
CA ALA A 44 -8.05 -16.05 -5.21
C ALA A 44 -7.11 -15.29 -6.17
N TYR A 45 -6.29 -14.38 -5.66
CA TYR A 45 -5.33 -13.58 -6.44
C TYR A 45 -3.93 -14.19 -6.50
N GLN A 46 -3.61 -15.17 -5.65
CA GLN A 46 -2.30 -15.80 -5.61
C GLN A 46 -2.16 -16.84 -6.74
N ASN A 47 -1.09 -16.72 -7.52
CA ASN A 47 -0.78 -17.64 -8.61
C ASN A 47 0.04 -18.85 -8.11
N ALA A 48 0.21 -19.84 -8.99
CA ALA A 48 0.91 -21.08 -8.67
C ALA A 48 2.39 -20.92 -8.32
N ASP A 49 3.03 -19.83 -8.76
CA ASP A 49 4.41 -19.47 -8.40
C ASP A 49 4.52 -18.80 -7.02
N GLY A 50 3.38 -18.53 -6.37
CA GLY A 50 3.27 -17.92 -5.05
C GLY A 50 3.19 -16.39 -5.05
N GLY A 51 3.37 -15.75 -6.20
CA GLY A 51 3.16 -14.30 -6.35
C GLY A 51 1.70 -13.95 -6.62
N PHE A 52 1.41 -12.67 -6.81
CA PHE A 52 0.04 -12.17 -7.02
C PHE A 52 -0.11 -11.41 -8.33
N GLY A 53 -1.28 -11.55 -8.94
CA GLY A 53 -1.66 -10.84 -10.16
C GLY A 53 -3.17 -10.65 -10.19
N ASN A 54 -3.78 -10.82 -11.36
CA ASN A 54 -5.25 -10.88 -11.53
C ASN A 54 -5.95 -9.60 -11.05
N ALA A 55 -5.34 -8.44 -11.30
CA ALA A 55 -5.83 -7.14 -10.88
C ALA A 55 -6.02 -6.98 -9.37
N LEU A 56 -5.21 -7.67 -8.55
CA LEU A 56 -5.16 -7.38 -7.11
C LEU A 56 -4.84 -5.88 -6.90
N GLU A 57 -3.81 -5.38 -7.58
CA GLU A 57 -3.69 -3.95 -7.92
C GLU A 57 -4.58 -3.69 -9.16
N PRO A 58 -5.70 -2.95 -9.03
CA PRO A 58 -6.66 -2.73 -10.11
C PRO A 58 -6.10 -2.12 -11.41
N ASP A 59 -5.04 -1.31 -11.34
CA ASP A 59 -4.33 -0.68 -12.46
C ASP A 59 -3.38 -1.64 -13.18
N ILE A 60 -3.18 -2.87 -12.67
CA ILE A 60 -2.35 -3.91 -13.30
C ILE A 60 -3.25 -5.09 -13.66
N ARG A 61 -3.73 -5.17 -14.91
CA ARG A 61 -4.61 -6.27 -15.36
C ARG A 61 -3.86 -7.54 -15.76
N ASP A 62 -2.54 -7.58 -15.57
CA ASP A 62 -1.73 -8.76 -15.83
C ASP A 62 -2.18 -9.93 -14.92
N PRO A 63 -2.56 -11.10 -15.48
CA PRO A 63 -2.86 -12.29 -14.71
C PRO A 63 -1.62 -12.90 -14.05
N HIS A 64 -0.42 -12.65 -14.58
CA HIS A 64 0.83 -13.17 -14.04
C HIS A 64 1.25 -12.43 -12.76
N SER A 65 2.13 -13.09 -12.01
CA SER A 65 2.61 -12.56 -10.75
C SER A 65 3.50 -11.34 -10.93
N GLN A 66 3.17 -10.29 -10.21
CA GLN A 66 3.84 -9.00 -10.27
C GLN A 66 4.30 -8.54 -8.87
N PRO A 67 5.44 -7.83 -8.75
CA PRO A 67 5.97 -7.36 -7.47
C PRO A 67 4.98 -6.50 -6.68
N VAL A 68 4.36 -5.51 -7.32
CA VAL A 68 3.44 -4.54 -6.67
C VAL A 68 2.12 -5.19 -6.22
N PRO A 69 1.42 -6.00 -7.02
CA PRO A 69 0.31 -6.81 -6.52
C PRO A 69 0.69 -7.71 -5.34
N THR A 70 1.92 -8.25 -5.33
CA THR A 70 2.41 -9.06 -4.20
C THR A 70 2.62 -8.22 -2.93
N GLU A 71 3.11 -6.99 -3.07
CA GLU A 71 3.13 -6.00 -1.98
C GLU A 71 1.71 -5.70 -1.46
N MET A 72 0.76 -5.49 -2.36
CA MET A 72 -0.63 -5.21 -1.98
C MET A 72 -1.23 -6.36 -1.16
N ALA A 73 -0.91 -7.60 -1.48
CA ALA A 73 -1.31 -8.76 -0.67
C ALA A 73 -0.72 -8.70 0.76
N LEU A 74 0.56 -8.35 0.89
CA LEU A 74 1.21 -8.15 2.19
C LEU A 74 0.58 -7.01 2.98
N LEU A 75 0.21 -5.90 2.33
CA LEU A 75 -0.46 -4.77 2.97
C LEU A 75 -1.87 -5.13 3.47
N VAL A 76 -2.62 -5.94 2.71
CA VAL A 76 -3.94 -6.45 3.16
C VAL A 76 -3.78 -7.38 4.37
N MET A 77 -2.77 -8.26 4.38
CA MET A 77 -2.47 -9.11 5.54
C MET A 77 -2.00 -8.29 6.75
N GLU A 78 -1.20 -7.25 6.54
CA GLU A 78 -0.81 -6.30 7.59
C GLU A 78 -2.02 -5.56 8.17
N GLU A 79 -2.93 -5.07 7.32
CA GLU A 79 -4.13 -4.33 7.73
C GLU A 79 -4.97 -5.09 8.74
N ILE A 80 -5.14 -6.40 8.52
CA ILE A 80 -5.93 -7.26 9.38
C ILE A 80 -5.08 -7.93 10.46
N ASP A 81 -3.77 -7.67 10.52
CA ASP A 81 -2.80 -8.33 11.40
C ASP A 81 -2.97 -9.86 11.37
N CYS A 82 -2.98 -10.43 10.16
CA CYS A 82 -3.03 -11.87 9.93
C CYS A 82 -2.31 -12.20 8.63
N PHE A 83 -1.19 -12.90 8.78
CA PHE A 83 -0.39 -13.41 7.68
C PHE A 83 -0.62 -14.92 7.57
N ASP A 84 -1.20 -15.37 6.46
CA ASP A 84 -1.44 -16.80 6.21
C ASP A 84 -0.10 -17.50 5.91
N PRO A 85 0.30 -18.53 6.70
CA PRO A 85 1.60 -19.16 6.52
C PRO A 85 1.86 -19.77 5.14
N ALA A 86 0.84 -20.37 4.51
CA ALA A 86 0.99 -20.97 3.19
C ALA A 86 1.14 -19.90 2.11
N MET A 87 0.40 -18.79 2.23
CA MET A 87 0.56 -17.65 1.34
C MET A 87 1.94 -17.02 1.50
N MET A 88 2.45 -16.88 2.73
CA MET A 88 3.78 -16.34 3.01
C MET A 88 4.92 -17.22 2.49
N GLU A 89 4.78 -18.54 2.57
CA GLU A 89 5.73 -19.48 1.96
C GLU A 89 5.76 -19.31 0.43
N GLY A 90 4.59 -19.20 -0.20
CA GLY A 90 4.46 -18.91 -1.63
C GLY A 90 5.10 -17.57 -2.02
N ILE A 91 4.82 -16.50 -1.26
CA ILE A 91 5.42 -15.18 -1.48
C ILE A 91 6.95 -15.25 -1.41
N ALA A 92 7.50 -15.92 -0.40
CA ALA A 92 8.95 -16.09 -0.31
C ALA A 92 9.52 -16.90 -1.49
N GLY A 93 8.80 -17.94 -1.94
CA GLY A 93 9.13 -18.67 -3.17
C GLY A 93 9.20 -17.75 -4.39
N TYR A 94 8.16 -16.97 -4.64
CA TYR A 94 8.11 -16.02 -5.74
C TYR A 94 9.21 -14.96 -5.66
N LEU A 95 9.37 -14.30 -4.50
CA LEU A 95 10.36 -13.24 -4.31
C LEU A 95 11.81 -13.72 -4.54
N ARG A 96 12.13 -14.97 -4.18
CA ARG A 96 13.41 -15.60 -4.53
C ARG A 96 13.64 -15.62 -6.05
N THR A 97 12.60 -15.89 -6.84
CA THR A 97 12.71 -16.00 -8.30
C THR A 97 12.85 -14.66 -9.02
N ILE A 98 12.37 -13.57 -8.41
CA ILE A 98 12.40 -12.23 -9.01
C ILE A 98 13.44 -11.30 -8.39
N THR A 99 14.16 -11.74 -7.35
CA THR A 99 15.30 -11.02 -6.79
C THR A 99 16.37 -10.83 -7.86
N LEU A 100 16.78 -9.58 -8.08
CA LEU A 100 17.77 -9.22 -9.09
C LEU A 100 19.20 -9.53 -8.64
N GLU A 101 20.12 -9.53 -9.60
CA GLU A 101 21.54 -9.64 -9.31
C GLU A 101 21.98 -8.45 -8.43
N ASN A 102 22.60 -8.75 -7.29
CA ASN A 102 22.96 -7.77 -6.23
C ASN A 102 21.78 -7.21 -5.42
N GLY A 103 20.58 -7.78 -5.56
CA GLY A 103 19.40 -7.47 -4.75
C GLY A 103 18.50 -6.37 -5.32
N GLY A 104 17.34 -6.23 -4.70
CA GLY A 104 16.25 -5.38 -5.18
C GLY A 104 15.26 -6.18 -6.03
N LEU A 105 14.00 -5.75 -5.98
CA LEU A 105 12.94 -6.25 -6.84
C LEU A 105 12.74 -5.27 -8.01
N PRO A 106 12.30 -5.75 -9.17
CA PRO A 106 11.77 -4.86 -10.19
C PRO A 106 10.52 -4.14 -9.68
N LEU A 107 10.26 -2.93 -10.21
CA LEU A 107 8.98 -2.23 -10.01
C LEU A 107 7.82 -3.09 -10.52
N ILE A 108 8.00 -3.59 -11.75
CA ILE A 108 7.05 -4.42 -12.47
C ILE A 108 7.83 -5.34 -13.41
N ARG A 109 7.29 -6.52 -13.74
CA ARG A 109 7.84 -7.43 -14.76
C ARG A 109 7.33 -7.04 -16.14
N SER A 110 8.17 -7.25 -17.15
CA SER A 110 7.90 -6.96 -18.57
C SER A 110 6.66 -7.66 -19.14
N SER A 111 6.17 -8.75 -18.51
CA SER A 111 4.91 -9.42 -18.89
C SER A 111 3.70 -8.48 -18.88
N VAL A 112 3.75 -7.39 -18.11
CA VAL A 112 2.65 -6.41 -18.00
C VAL A 112 2.27 -5.79 -19.35
N HIS A 113 3.22 -5.70 -20.29
CA HIS A 113 2.99 -5.14 -21.62
C HIS A 113 2.02 -5.94 -22.48
N GLY A 114 1.75 -7.20 -22.11
CA GLY A 114 0.73 -8.03 -22.77
C GLY A 114 -0.71 -7.71 -22.35
N TYR A 115 -0.91 -6.85 -21.35
CA TYR A 115 -2.20 -6.64 -20.68
C TYR A 115 -2.50 -5.16 -20.46
N ALA A 116 -3.76 -4.83 -20.17
CA ALA A 116 -4.14 -3.46 -19.85
C ALA A 116 -3.49 -3.01 -18.53
N HIS A 117 -2.89 -1.84 -18.53
CA HIS A 117 -2.26 -1.23 -17.35
C HIS A 117 -2.18 0.29 -17.52
N THR A 118 -1.98 1.01 -16.41
CA THR A 118 -1.69 2.45 -16.46
C THR A 118 -0.24 2.71 -16.86
N SER A 119 0.06 3.89 -17.39
CA SER A 119 1.39 4.19 -17.94
C SER A 119 2.54 4.18 -16.93
N TRP A 120 2.25 4.36 -15.63
CA TRP A 120 3.25 4.28 -14.57
C TRP A 120 3.59 2.84 -14.17
N TRP A 121 2.77 1.85 -14.55
CA TRP A 121 3.07 0.43 -14.37
C TRP A 121 3.70 -0.18 -15.62
N SER A 122 4.75 0.46 -16.11
CA SER A 122 5.53 0.01 -17.26
C SER A 122 7.02 0.12 -16.98
N THR A 123 7.82 -0.71 -17.63
CA THR A 123 9.29 -0.65 -17.58
C THR A 123 9.88 -1.02 -18.93
N GLU A 124 10.98 -0.38 -19.32
CA GLU A 124 11.78 -0.79 -20.49
C GLU A 124 12.72 -1.96 -20.14
N ASP A 125 13.09 -2.08 -18.86
CA ASP A 125 13.99 -3.11 -18.36
C ASP A 125 13.57 -3.56 -16.95
N ASP A 126 13.07 -4.79 -16.82
CA ASP A 126 12.68 -5.38 -15.54
C ASP A 126 13.87 -6.01 -14.77
N ARG A 127 15.11 -5.69 -15.18
CA ARG A 127 16.35 -6.03 -14.46
C ARG A 127 16.88 -4.88 -13.62
N CYS A 128 16.21 -3.73 -13.63
CA CYS A 128 16.54 -2.58 -12.80
C CYS A 128 15.84 -2.70 -11.44
N PRO A 129 16.58 -2.64 -10.32
CA PRO A 129 15.98 -2.70 -9.00
C PRO A 129 15.29 -1.38 -8.64
N SER A 130 14.18 -1.47 -7.92
CA SER A 130 13.36 -0.33 -7.52
C SER A 130 13.05 -0.35 -6.01
N MET A 131 13.05 0.82 -5.36
CA MET A 131 12.63 0.95 -3.96
C MET A 131 11.15 0.57 -3.79
N ASN A 132 10.32 0.95 -4.77
CA ASN A 132 8.96 0.46 -4.89
C ASN A 132 8.96 -0.82 -5.76
N PRO A 133 8.57 -2.00 -5.26
CA PRO A 133 7.98 -2.25 -3.93
C PRO A 133 8.95 -2.76 -2.85
N THR A 134 10.24 -2.95 -3.17
CA THR A 134 11.24 -3.61 -2.31
C THR A 134 11.22 -3.16 -0.84
N GLY A 135 11.16 -1.85 -0.56
CA GLY A 135 11.21 -1.33 0.82
C GLY A 135 10.07 -1.87 1.69
N THR A 136 8.83 -1.68 1.27
CA THR A 136 7.65 -2.19 1.98
C THR A 136 7.68 -3.71 2.06
N VAL A 137 7.95 -4.41 0.96
CA VAL A 137 7.96 -5.88 0.93
C VAL A 137 8.90 -6.41 2.01
N PHE A 138 10.16 -5.96 2.05
CA PHE A 138 11.13 -6.44 3.02
C PHE A 138 10.88 -5.94 4.44
N GLY A 139 10.25 -4.77 4.62
CA GLY A 139 9.73 -4.35 5.92
C GLY A 139 8.68 -5.32 6.45
N LEU A 140 7.71 -5.71 5.63
CA LEU A 140 6.65 -6.64 6.04
C LEU A 140 7.14 -8.08 6.19
N LEU A 141 8.13 -8.49 5.39
CA LEU A 141 8.79 -9.77 5.62
C LEU A 141 9.54 -9.80 6.96
N TYR A 142 10.21 -8.71 7.37
CA TYR A 142 10.80 -8.62 8.71
C TYR A 142 9.75 -8.70 9.80
N LYS A 143 8.63 -7.98 9.66
CA LYS A 143 7.50 -8.06 10.60
C LYS A 143 7.00 -9.49 10.78
N TYR A 144 6.87 -10.25 9.69
CA TYR A 144 6.36 -11.62 9.72
C TYR A 144 7.39 -12.64 10.21
N TYR A 145 8.59 -12.66 9.62
CA TYR A 145 9.59 -13.70 9.89
C TYR A 145 10.40 -13.44 11.16
N GLY A 146 10.54 -12.18 11.60
CA GLY A 146 11.37 -11.83 12.74
C GLY A 146 12.82 -12.31 12.55
N ASP A 147 13.28 -13.19 13.45
CA ASP A 147 14.65 -13.73 13.46
C ASP A 147 14.77 -15.16 12.86
N GLN A 148 13.75 -15.61 12.14
CA GLN A 148 13.76 -16.93 11.50
C GLN A 148 14.87 -17.08 10.45
N ALA A 149 15.27 -18.31 10.13
CA ALA A 149 16.41 -18.59 9.25
C ALA A 149 16.31 -17.93 7.87
N ILE A 150 15.10 -17.75 7.33
CA ILE A 150 14.85 -17.16 6.01
C ILE A 150 15.41 -15.74 5.87
N VAL A 151 15.45 -14.94 6.94
CA VAL A 151 15.97 -13.57 6.88
C VAL A 151 17.49 -13.51 6.70
N ARG A 152 18.17 -14.65 6.89
CA ARG A 152 19.62 -14.84 6.68
C ARG A 152 19.92 -15.55 5.35
N GLU A 153 18.90 -15.85 4.56
CA GLU A 153 19.13 -16.39 3.22
C GLU A 153 19.69 -15.30 2.30
N ARG A 154 20.58 -15.72 1.38
CA ARG A 154 21.31 -14.80 0.51
C ARG A 154 20.41 -13.80 -0.24
N TRP A 155 19.32 -14.27 -0.85
CA TRP A 155 18.39 -13.41 -1.60
C TRP A 155 17.75 -12.36 -0.68
N PHE A 156 17.46 -12.70 0.58
CA PHE A 156 16.86 -11.78 1.53
C PHE A 156 17.86 -10.69 1.93
N GLU A 157 19.07 -11.10 2.30
CA GLU A 157 20.15 -10.18 2.68
C GLU A 157 20.55 -9.25 1.53
N GLU A 158 20.56 -9.74 0.28
CA GLU A 158 20.84 -8.94 -0.91
C GLU A 158 19.78 -7.86 -1.14
N ASN A 159 18.48 -8.18 -1.01
CA ASN A 159 17.42 -7.18 -1.10
C ASN A 159 17.46 -6.15 0.03
N VAL A 160 17.71 -6.59 1.27
CA VAL A 160 17.89 -5.68 2.42
C VAL A 160 19.08 -4.75 2.19
N ARG A 161 20.19 -5.30 1.67
CA ARG A 161 21.38 -4.50 1.32
C ARG A 161 21.04 -3.46 0.26
N TYR A 162 20.28 -3.84 -0.78
CA TYR A 162 19.80 -2.89 -1.79
C TYR A 162 19.01 -1.74 -1.16
N VAL A 163 18.03 -2.03 -0.29
CA VAL A 163 17.21 -0.98 0.36
C VAL A 163 18.11 -0.01 1.13
N TRP A 164 19.06 -0.51 1.91
CA TRP A 164 20.00 0.34 2.63
C TRP A 164 20.90 1.17 1.70
N SER A 165 21.47 0.56 0.67
CA SER A 165 22.33 1.24 -0.31
C SER A 165 21.58 2.31 -1.11
N TYR A 166 20.30 2.06 -1.42
CA TYR A 166 19.43 3.03 -2.05
C TYR A 166 19.24 4.25 -1.14
N MET A 167 18.90 4.05 0.14
CA MET A 167 18.71 5.17 1.08
C MET A 167 20.02 5.93 1.38
N GLU A 168 21.17 5.26 1.29
CA GLU A 168 22.48 5.89 1.43
C GLU A 168 22.77 6.87 0.29
N SER A 169 22.40 6.49 -0.94
CA SER A 169 22.75 7.23 -2.16
C SER A 169 21.68 8.24 -2.61
N ASN A 170 20.49 8.18 -2.01
CA ASN A 170 19.34 8.97 -2.44
C ASN A 170 18.68 9.71 -1.26
N GLU A 171 17.75 10.59 -1.61
CA GLU A 171 16.69 11.09 -0.75
C GLU A 171 15.35 10.60 -1.33
N PRO A 172 14.26 10.53 -0.53
CA PRO A 172 12.98 10.12 -1.08
C PRO A 172 12.53 11.06 -2.21
N SER A 173 12.27 10.50 -3.38
CA SER A 173 11.92 11.23 -4.61
C SER A 173 10.45 11.68 -4.67
N GLY A 174 9.62 11.21 -3.74
CA GLY A 174 8.19 11.49 -3.70
C GLY A 174 7.45 10.52 -2.77
N PHE A 175 6.13 10.54 -2.82
CA PHE A 175 5.26 9.74 -1.95
C PHE A 175 5.57 8.23 -2.02
N HIS A 176 5.59 7.67 -3.23
CA HIS A 176 5.86 6.25 -3.46
C HIS A 176 7.31 5.82 -3.20
N ASP A 177 8.21 6.73 -2.87
CA ASP A 177 9.55 6.36 -2.39
C ASP A 177 9.55 6.44 -0.85
N GLY A 178 9.07 7.58 -0.33
CA GLY A 178 8.99 7.83 1.11
C GLY A 178 8.16 6.81 1.89
N THR A 179 7.02 6.34 1.37
CA THR A 179 6.20 5.32 2.04
C THR A 179 6.94 3.99 2.18
N HIS A 180 7.73 3.59 1.18
CA HIS A 180 8.50 2.33 1.21
C HIS A 180 9.70 2.44 2.16
N TRP A 181 10.33 3.61 2.25
CA TRP A 181 11.34 3.88 3.29
C TRP A 181 10.73 3.78 4.68
N ILE A 182 9.61 4.45 4.92
CA ILE A 182 8.92 4.46 6.22
C ILE A 182 8.53 3.03 6.63
N GLN A 183 7.98 2.23 5.71
CA GLN A 183 7.59 0.86 6.01
C GLN A 183 8.78 -0.05 6.31
N PHE A 184 9.88 0.08 5.56
CA PHE A 184 11.10 -0.66 5.86
C PHE A 184 11.69 -0.27 7.22
N LEU A 185 11.87 1.03 7.47
CA LEU A 185 12.47 1.54 8.70
C LEU A 185 11.64 1.24 9.95
N ARG A 186 10.32 1.07 9.81
CA ARG A 186 9.41 0.69 10.91
C ARG A 186 9.67 -0.73 11.41
N HIS A 187 10.03 -1.64 10.51
CA HIS A 187 10.04 -3.08 10.80
C HIS A 187 11.44 -3.71 10.79
N THR A 188 12.45 -2.99 10.29
CA THR A 188 13.84 -3.48 10.27
C THR A 188 14.38 -3.72 11.68
N PRO A 189 15.10 -4.84 11.92
CA PRO A 189 15.69 -5.13 13.23
C PRO A 189 16.91 -4.25 13.55
N ASP A 190 17.54 -3.64 12.54
CA ASP A 190 18.70 -2.75 12.71
C ASP A 190 18.25 -1.33 13.11
N THR A 191 17.78 -1.21 14.35
CA THR A 191 17.26 0.06 14.89
C THR A 191 18.33 1.15 14.99
N GLY A 192 19.60 0.77 15.18
CA GLY A 192 20.73 1.68 15.22
C GLY A 192 20.98 2.35 13.87
N ARG A 193 21.00 1.56 12.79
CA ARG A 193 21.08 2.09 11.42
C ARG A 193 19.82 2.85 11.04
N ALA A 194 18.64 2.32 11.37
CA ALA A 194 17.36 2.97 11.08
C ALA A 194 17.27 4.38 11.67
N ALA A 195 17.81 4.62 12.87
CA ALA A 195 17.81 5.93 13.51
C ALA A 195 18.51 7.04 12.68
N VAL A 196 19.48 6.69 11.83
CA VAL A 196 20.13 7.64 10.92
C VAL A 196 19.17 8.04 9.79
N TYR A 197 18.50 7.06 9.18
CA TYR A 197 17.59 7.29 8.05
C TYR A 197 16.26 7.88 8.49
N TRP A 198 15.81 7.62 9.72
CA TRP A 198 14.66 8.34 10.28
C TRP A 198 14.89 9.85 10.33
N ARG A 199 16.12 10.32 10.55
CA ARG A 199 16.44 11.76 10.50
C ARG A 199 16.35 12.31 9.07
N LYS A 200 16.81 11.55 8.08
CA LYS A 200 16.63 11.92 6.66
C LYS A 200 15.15 12.03 6.29
N VAL A 201 14.34 11.04 6.71
CA VAL A 201 12.89 11.07 6.49
C VAL A 201 12.26 12.27 7.21
N ASP A 202 12.73 12.63 8.40
CA ASP A 202 12.25 13.80 9.13
C ASP A 202 12.55 15.11 8.43
N ASP A 203 13.79 15.29 7.99
CA ASP A 203 14.23 16.48 7.25
C ASP A 203 13.45 16.60 5.93
N TRP A 204 13.21 15.47 5.24
CA TRP A 204 12.44 15.43 4.01
C TRP A 204 10.96 15.76 4.22
N LEU A 205 10.26 15.08 5.15
CA LEU A 205 8.85 15.34 5.44
C LEU A 205 8.60 16.75 6.00
N GLY A 206 9.58 17.32 6.71
CA GLY A 206 9.55 18.71 7.17
C GLY A 206 9.80 19.73 6.06
N GLY A 207 10.24 19.29 4.88
CA GLY A 207 10.51 20.13 3.73
C GLY A 207 9.24 20.71 3.06
N PRO A 208 9.37 21.84 2.36
CA PRO A 208 8.24 22.45 1.66
C PRO A 208 7.77 21.57 0.50
N GLY A 209 6.45 21.46 0.33
CA GLY A 209 5.83 20.77 -0.82
C GLY A 209 5.76 19.24 -0.72
N VAL A 210 6.26 18.62 0.36
CA VAL A 210 6.17 17.16 0.55
C VAL A 210 4.79 16.74 1.04
N ILE A 211 4.25 17.45 2.02
CA ILE A 211 2.88 17.26 2.53
C ILE A 211 2.04 18.43 2.03
N GLU A 212 1.10 18.16 1.12
CA GLU A 212 0.15 19.16 0.65
C GLU A 212 -0.87 19.48 1.74
N LYS A 213 -0.99 20.76 2.07
CA LYS A 213 -1.85 21.27 3.15
C LYS A 213 -3.15 21.88 2.64
N ASP A 214 -3.28 22.11 1.33
CA ASP A 214 -4.57 22.43 0.72
C ASP A 214 -5.38 21.15 0.47
N PRO A 215 -6.50 20.92 1.19
CA PRO A 215 -7.35 19.74 1.00
C PRO A 215 -7.98 19.68 -0.40
N HIS A 216 -8.04 20.81 -1.12
CA HIS A 216 -8.63 20.93 -2.45
C HIS A 216 -7.57 21.01 -3.57
N ALA A 217 -6.28 20.86 -3.24
CA ALA A 217 -5.23 20.83 -4.25
C ALA A 217 -5.52 19.77 -5.32
N SER A 218 -5.17 20.12 -6.55
CA SER A 218 -5.37 19.30 -7.75
C SER A 218 -4.03 18.88 -8.35
N GLY A 219 -4.06 17.89 -9.25
CA GLY A 219 -2.86 17.30 -9.82
C GLY A 219 -2.26 16.19 -8.94
N TYR A 220 -1.03 15.81 -9.25
CA TYR A 220 -0.32 14.75 -8.56
C TYR A 220 0.36 15.27 -7.29
N VAL A 221 -0.45 15.39 -6.23
CA VAL A 221 -0.03 15.84 -4.90
C VAL A 221 -0.57 14.89 -3.84
N HIS A 222 0.15 14.75 -2.73
CA HIS A 222 -0.24 13.89 -1.61
C HIS A 222 -0.56 14.73 -0.39
N LYS A 223 -1.82 14.65 0.02
CA LYS A 223 -2.39 15.51 1.06
C LYS A 223 -2.09 14.95 2.44
N VAL A 224 -2.40 15.74 3.46
CA VAL A 224 -2.24 15.36 4.88
C VAL A 224 -2.70 13.94 5.19
N LEU A 225 -3.89 13.54 4.75
CA LEU A 225 -4.45 12.22 5.09
C LEU A 225 -3.94 11.08 4.20
N ASP A 226 -3.22 11.38 3.11
CA ASP A 226 -2.49 10.35 2.36
C ASP A 226 -1.19 9.98 3.09
N TRP A 227 -0.54 10.98 3.71
CA TRP A 227 0.63 10.80 4.57
C TRP A 227 0.32 10.31 5.99
N ALA A 228 -0.81 10.75 6.54
CA ALA A 228 -1.28 10.41 7.87
C ALA A 228 -2.69 9.78 7.84
N PRO A 229 -2.85 8.58 7.24
CA PRO A 229 -4.15 7.91 7.14
C PRO A 229 -4.65 7.39 8.50
N GLN A 230 -3.80 7.32 9.52
CA GLN A 230 -4.13 6.93 10.90
C GLN A 230 -3.54 7.94 11.89
N ARG A 231 -4.15 8.11 13.07
CA ARG A 231 -3.66 9.01 14.15
C ARG A 231 -2.19 8.79 14.50
N GLU A 232 -1.74 7.54 14.47
CA GLU A 232 -0.41 7.08 14.84
C GLU A 232 0.57 7.07 13.65
N SER A 233 0.15 7.52 12.47
CA SER A 233 1.02 7.55 11.29
C SER A 233 2.24 8.42 11.53
N TYR A 234 3.40 7.94 11.11
CA TYR A 234 4.69 8.60 11.34
C TYR A 234 4.71 10.06 10.87
N ALA A 235 4.24 10.32 9.64
CA ALA A 235 4.21 11.66 9.07
C ALA A 235 3.25 12.62 9.81
N GLY A 236 2.35 12.08 10.65
CA GLY A 236 1.41 12.87 11.43
C GLY A 236 2.08 13.86 12.40
N LYS A 237 3.35 13.67 12.77
CA LYS A 237 4.10 14.62 13.61
C LYS A 237 4.47 15.94 12.89
N PHE A 238 4.43 15.97 11.57
CA PHE A 238 4.71 17.16 10.75
C PHE A 238 3.46 17.98 10.41
N VAL A 239 2.29 17.52 10.86
CA VAL A 239 1.01 18.12 10.51
C VAL A 239 0.29 18.60 11.76
N SER A 240 -0.21 19.83 11.71
CA SER A 240 -0.96 20.43 12.80
C SER A 240 -2.31 19.74 13.03
N GLY A 241 -2.89 19.89 14.22
CA GLY A 241 -4.25 19.40 14.49
C GLY A 241 -5.30 20.08 13.62
N GLU A 242 -5.11 21.36 13.30
CA GLU A 242 -5.99 22.14 12.43
C GLU A 242 -5.96 21.62 10.98
N ASP A 243 -4.77 21.42 10.41
CA ASP A 243 -4.61 20.85 9.06
C ASP A 243 -5.30 19.48 8.97
N LYS A 244 -5.13 18.62 9.98
CA LYS A 244 -5.81 17.31 10.06
C LYS A 244 -7.32 17.48 10.07
N GLN A 245 -7.86 18.39 10.88
CA GLN A 245 -9.30 18.60 10.99
C GLN A 245 -9.91 19.12 9.68
N ILE A 246 -9.22 20.05 9.00
CA ILE A 246 -9.62 20.58 7.69
C ILE A 246 -9.68 19.45 6.66
N HIS A 247 -8.66 18.59 6.60
CA HIS A 247 -8.65 17.47 5.67
C HIS A 247 -9.67 16.39 6.02
N LEU A 248 -9.94 16.12 7.30
CA LEU A 248 -10.98 15.16 7.70
C LEU A 248 -12.37 15.61 7.27
N LYS A 249 -12.65 16.92 7.40
CA LYS A 249 -13.89 17.50 6.90
C LYS A 249 -13.99 17.38 5.39
N ALA A 250 -12.95 17.78 4.66
CA ALA A 250 -12.92 17.67 3.20
C ALA A 250 -13.05 16.21 2.72
N LEU A 251 -12.42 15.26 3.43
CA LEU A 251 -12.52 13.84 3.11
C LEU A 251 -13.95 13.32 3.30
N ALA A 252 -14.63 13.70 4.38
CA ALA A 252 -16.03 13.32 4.58
C ALA A 252 -16.96 13.92 3.53
N GLU A 253 -16.69 15.15 3.07
CA GLU A 253 -17.46 15.85 2.03
C GLU A 253 -17.23 15.29 0.61
N GLN A 254 -16.18 14.51 0.39
CA GLN A 254 -15.89 13.86 -0.90
C GLN A 254 -16.72 12.60 -1.18
N GLN A 255 -17.48 12.09 -0.19
CA GLN A 255 -18.36 10.95 -0.42
C GLN A 255 -19.40 11.30 -1.50
N GLN A 256 -19.46 10.50 -2.56
CA GLN A 256 -20.35 10.73 -3.69
C GLN A 256 -21.77 10.26 -3.38
N GLU A 257 -22.72 10.61 -4.26
CA GLU A 257 -24.14 10.29 -4.09
C GLU A 257 -24.41 8.78 -4.01
N ASP A 258 -23.65 7.97 -4.73
CA ASP A 258 -23.71 6.50 -4.70
C ASP A 258 -23.06 5.89 -3.44
N GLY A 259 -22.44 6.72 -2.60
CA GLY A 259 -21.84 6.36 -1.32
C GLY A 259 -20.34 6.04 -1.35
N GLY A 260 -19.73 5.95 -2.53
CA GLY A 260 -18.31 5.69 -2.70
C GLY A 260 -17.45 6.95 -2.67
N TRP A 261 -16.13 6.77 -2.58
CA TRP A 261 -15.16 7.85 -2.81
C TRP A 261 -14.60 7.78 -4.23
N PRO A 262 -14.29 8.93 -4.86
CA PRO A 262 -13.66 8.96 -6.16
C PRO A 262 -12.17 8.57 -6.09
N ILE A 263 -11.63 8.18 -7.25
CA ILE A 263 -10.19 8.23 -7.52
C ILE A 263 -9.82 9.54 -8.23
N SER A 264 -8.55 9.95 -8.14
CA SER A 264 -8.03 11.18 -8.75
C SER A 264 -7.17 10.95 -9.99
N TRP A 265 -7.07 9.71 -10.47
CA TRP A 265 -6.28 9.32 -11.63
C TRP A 265 -7.14 8.58 -12.65
N GLN A 266 -6.62 8.46 -13.87
CA GLN A 266 -7.29 7.73 -14.95
C GLN A 266 -6.95 6.23 -14.83
N PRO A 267 -7.94 5.35 -14.61
CA PRO A 267 -7.73 3.91 -14.54
C PRO A 267 -7.67 3.30 -15.95
N PRO A 268 -7.15 2.07 -16.10
CA PRO A 268 -7.02 1.41 -17.40
C PRO A 268 -8.35 0.88 -17.95
N SER A 269 -9.41 0.84 -17.11
CA SER A 269 -10.75 0.41 -17.51
C SER A 269 -11.82 0.85 -16.50
N ILE A 270 -13.08 0.77 -16.89
CA ILE A 270 -14.25 1.01 -16.01
C ILE A 270 -14.26 0.01 -14.84
N ALA A 271 -13.84 -1.23 -15.07
CA ALA A 271 -13.76 -2.23 -14.01
C ALA A 271 -12.70 -1.84 -12.95
N ALA A 272 -11.52 -1.42 -13.41
CA ALA A 272 -10.45 -0.94 -12.53
C ALA A 272 -10.88 0.31 -11.73
N GLU A 273 -11.66 1.21 -12.33
CA GLU A 273 -12.25 2.34 -11.62
C GLU A 273 -13.08 1.89 -10.40
N GLN A 274 -14.02 0.96 -10.60
CA GLN A 274 -14.91 0.52 -9.51
C GLN A 274 -14.17 -0.31 -8.46
N GLU A 275 -13.20 -1.12 -8.87
CA GLU A 275 -12.33 -1.86 -7.94
C GLU A 275 -11.52 -0.89 -7.07
N TRP A 276 -10.92 0.15 -7.66
CA TRP A 276 -10.23 1.19 -6.90
C TRP A 276 -11.15 1.99 -6.00
N ARG A 277 -12.34 2.38 -6.47
CA ARG A 277 -13.32 3.08 -5.63
C ARG A 277 -13.72 2.23 -4.44
N GLY A 278 -13.85 0.92 -4.62
CA GLY A 278 -14.04 -0.05 -3.53
C GLY A 278 -12.91 0.02 -2.50
N PHE A 279 -11.67 -0.14 -2.97
CA PHE A 279 -10.47 -0.05 -2.12
C PHE A 279 -10.37 1.29 -1.38
N VAL A 280 -10.48 2.41 -2.10
CA VAL A 280 -10.38 3.77 -1.54
C VAL A 280 -11.48 4.04 -0.54
N THR A 281 -12.70 3.57 -0.79
CA THR A 281 -13.81 3.72 0.18
C THR A 281 -13.46 3.05 1.51
N VAL A 282 -12.90 1.84 1.50
CA VAL A 282 -12.42 1.17 2.72
C VAL A 282 -11.30 1.97 3.40
N GLU A 283 -10.32 2.46 2.64
CA GLU A 283 -9.24 3.31 3.20
C GLU A 283 -9.78 4.58 3.85
N ARG A 284 -10.71 5.28 3.20
CA ARG A 284 -11.26 6.53 3.74
C ARG A 284 -12.09 6.28 4.99
N LEU A 285 -12.88 5.21 5.04
CA LEU A 285 -13.58 4.81 6.26
C LEU A 285 -12.61 4.46 7.40
N LYS A 286 -11.53 3.72 7.13
CA LYS A 286 -10.48 3.41 8.13
C LYS A 286 -9.84 4.69 8.67
N THR A 287 -9.55 5.66 7.81
CA THR A 287 -9.02 6.96 8.21
C THR A 287 -10.01 7.72 9.10
N LEU A 288 -11.27 7.85 8.68
CA LEU A 288 -12.29 8.54 9.47
C LEU A 288 -12.51 7.87 10.84
N LYS A 289 -12.51 6.53 10.90
CA LYS A 289 -12.57 5.76 12.15
C LYS A 289 -11.35 6.02 13.04
N SER A 290 -10.14 5.97 12.49
CA SER A 290 -8.91 6.23 13.25
C SER A 290 -8.95 7.61 13.90
N TYR A 291 -9.47 8.62 13.19
CA TYR A 291 -9.64 9.97 13.72
C TYR A 291 -10.91 10.20 14.56
N GLY A 292 -11.71 9.16 14.86
CA GLY A 292 -12.91 9.26 15.69
C GLY A 292 -14.03 10.09 15.07
N VAL A 293 -14.07 10.15 13.73
CA VAL A 293 -15.17 10.76 12.97
C VAL A 293 -16.32 9.78 12.80
N LEU A 294 -16.03 8.47 12.74
CA LEU A 294 -17.02 7.38 12.74
C LEU A 294 -17.18 6.79 14.14
#